data_AF-Q4DG77-F1
#
_entry.id   AF-Q4DG77-F1
#
_cell.length_a   1.000
_cell.length_b   1.000
_cell.length_c   1.000
_cell.angle_alpha   90.00
_cell.angle_beta   90.00
_cell.angle_gamma   90.00
#
_symmetry.space_group_name_H-M   'P 1'
#
loop_
_entity.id
_entity.type
_entity.pdbx_description
1 polymer ?
#
loop_
_entity_poly.entity_id
_entity_poly.type
_entity_poly.pdbx_seq_one_letter_code
_entity_poly.pdbx_strand_id
1 'polypeptide(L)'
;MFACSRRLFSAASVQPLLWFGRRGAFAVPHPSKAKNGGEDAFLVHTSGIGVADGVGGYARIGVDPAVFTRNIMRFTRQALEKDQNRGTISALEALNYGFAETQKRGKPGGCPVSLVTLVDGRFASVLNLGDCGTICLRSSKLFFATEAQQHRFNCPYQLPEDPPSAGDRTTLEVSEGDVFLCASDGLLDNVEMSDILRRLENVEREGCQRVAETLVEEACKNGADEKFDSPFAKNARAMGYRYTGGKQDDVTVVVAQLTRLDIEPNVCPGDIAEFLKLPTE
;
A
#
# COMPACT_ATOMS: atom_id res chain seq x y z
N MET A 1 57.25 -28.66 -9.60
CA MET A 1 56.39 -27.97 -8.61
C MET A 1 55.13 -27.50 -9.33
N PHE A 2 53.98 -28.14 -9.08
CA PHE A 2 52.70 -27.63 -9.57
C PHE A 2 52.24 -26.51 -8.62
N ALA A 3 52.20 -25.28 -9.12
CA ALA A 3 51.67 -24.14 -8.39
C ALA A 3 50.15 -24.30 -8.25
N CYS A 4 49.71 -24.66 -7.05
CA CYS A 4 48.29 -24.74 -6.69
C CYS A 4 47.70 -23.32 -6.70
N SER A 5 46.97 -22.98 -7.76
CA SER A 5 46.20 -21.74 -7.84
C SER A 5 45.11 -21.76 -6.77
N ARG A 6 45.36 -21.06 -5.65
CA ARG A 6 44.31 -20.72 -4.69
C ARG A 6 43.42 -19.68 -5.36
N ARG A 7 42.34 -20.14 -6.01
CA ARG A 7 41.20 -19.27 -6.30
C ARG A 7 40.66 -18.82 -4.95
N LEU A 8 40.97 -17.59 -4.57
CA LEU A 8 40.27 -16.89 -3.51
C LEU A 8 38.81 -16.85 -3.93
N PHE A 9 37.98 -17.70 -3.33
CA PHE A 9 36.55 -17.47 -3.31
C PHE A 9 36.38 -16.11 -2.64
N SER A 10 36.13 -15.08 -3.44
CA SER A 10 35.54 -13.85 -2.96
C SER A 10 34.31 -14.29 -2.18
N ALA A 11 34.32 -14.13 -0.85
CA ALA A 11 33.13 -14.30 -0.06
C ALA A 11 32.08 -13.42 -0.71
N ALA A 12 31.06 -14.02 -1.32
CA ALA A 12 29.95 -13.28 -1.89
C ALA A 12 29.51 -12.28 -0.81
N SER A 13 29.63 -10.99 -1.10
CA SER A 13 29.33 -9.94 -0.13
C SER A 13 27.93 -10.21 0.40
N VAL A 14 27.83 -10.58 1.68
CA VAL A 14 26.53 -10.78 2.31
C VAL A 14 25.83 -9.43 2.25
N GLN A 15 24.88 -9.26 1.32
CA GLN A 15 24.15 -7.99 1.24
C GLN A 15 23.53 -7.69 2.61
N PRO A 16 23.51 -6.42 3.02
CA PRO A 16 22.90 -6.04 4.29
C PRO A 16 21.41 -6.39 4.28
N LEU A 17 20.89 -6.77 5.45
CA LEU A 17 19.45 -6.89 5.64
C LEU A 17 18.80 -5.51 5.49
N LEU A 18 17.61 -5.48 4.89
CA LEU A 18 16.88 -4.26 4.59
C LEU A 18 15.58 -4.15 5.39
N TRP A 19 15.16 -2.92 5.63
CA TRP A 19 13.84 -2.58 6.16
C TRP A 19 13.28 -1.32 5.47
N PHE A 20 11.98 -1.06 5.66
CA PHE A 20 11.37 0.22 5.31
C PHE A 20 11.83 1.29 6.31
N GLY A 21 13.02 1.85 6.09
CA GLY A 21 13.65 2.81 7.01
C GLY A 21 13.30 4.27 6.75
N ARG A 22 12.94 4.63 5.51
CA ARG A 22 12.35 5.95 5.20
C ARG A 22 10.91 5.74 4.77
N ARG A 23 9.96 6.40 5.42
CA ARG A 23 8.52 6.20 5.25
C ARG A 23 7.78 7.53 5.31
N GLY A 24 6.70 7.61 4.56
CA GLY A 24 5.75 8.71 4.58
C GLY A 24 4.37 8.16 4.30
N ALA A 25 3.37 8.70 4.98
CA ALA A 25 1.99 8.33 4.76
C ALA A 25 1.15 9.61 4.75
N PHE A 26 0.17 9.65 3.86
CA PHE A 26 -0.78 10.74 3.81
C PHE A 26 -2.13 10.21 3.34
N ALA A 27 -3.19 10.71 3.97
CA ALA A 27 -4.56 10.31 3.66
C ALA A 27 -5.47 11.53 3.67
N VAL A 28 -6.31 11.68 2.67
CA VAL A 28 -7.35 12.70 2.61
C VAL A 28 -8.69 12.02 2.35
N PRO A 29 -9.63 12.12 3.30
CA PRO A 29 -10.97 11.57 3.11
C PRO A 29 -11.73 12.21 1.96
N HIS A 30 -12.65 11.46 1.36
CA HIS A 30 -13.68 12.03 0.51
C HIS A 30 -14.42 13.15 1.27
N PRO A 31 -14.72 14.32 0.66
CA PRO A 31 -15.32 15.45 1.39
C PRO A 31 -16.62 15.12 2.13
N SER A 32 -17.47 14.25 1.57
CA SER A 32 -18.72 13.82 2.22
C SER A 32 -18.50 12.90 3.44
N LYS A 33 -17.31 12.28 3.56
CA LYS A 33 -16.93 11.32 4.60
C LYS A 33 -15.90 11.90 5.60
N ALA A 34 -15.49 13.16 5.40
CA ALA A 34 -14.44 13.82 6.18
C ALA A 34 -14.68 13.80 7.70
N LYS A 35 -15.95 13.86 8.14
CA LYS A 35 -16.31 13.80 9.56
C LYS A 35 -15.81 12.54 10.27
N ASN A 36 -15.77 11.41 9.55
CA ASN A 36 -15.37 10.13 10.12
C ASN A 36 -13.92 9.77 9.76
N GLY A 37 -13.21 10.65 9.04
CA GLY A 37 -11.86 10.37 8.54
C GLY A 37 -11.80 9.43 7.35
N GLY A 38 -12.87 9.35 6.55
CA GLY A 38 -12.91 8.51 5.35
C GLY A 38 -13.10 7.02 5.64
N GLU A 39 -13.05 6.21 4.59
CA GLU A 39 -13.24 4.76 4.64
C GLU A 39 -11.93 3.97 4.50
N ASP A 40 -10.88 4.60 3.96
CA ASP A 40 -9.53 4.06 3.84
C ASP A 40 -8.86 3.78 5.19
N ALA A 41 -7.86 2.90 5.17
CA ALA A 41 -6.84 2.77 6.19
C ALA A 41 -5.50 2.38 5.60
N PHE A 42 -4.44 2.55 6.39
CA PHE A 42 -3.11 2.08 6.05
C PHE A 42 -2.41 1.47 7.26
N LEU A 43 -1.34 0.72 7.00
CA LEU A 43 -0.36 0.34 8.00
C LEU A 43 1.05 0.72 7.55
N VAL A 44 1.86 1.13 8.50
CA VAL A 44 3.28 1.42 8.34
C VAL A 44 4.06 0.73 9.46
N HIS A 45 5.04 -0.08 9.08
CA HIS A 45 5.97 -0.76 9.95
C HIS A 45 7.33 -0.90 9.25
N THR A 46 8.41 -1.08 9.99
CA THR A 46 9.76 -1.34 9.44
C THR A 46 9.79 -2.58 8.54
N SER A 47 8.98 -3.59 8.85
CA SER A 47 8.89 -4.84 8.08
C SER A 47 7.67 -4.95 7.17
N GLY A 48 6.82 -3.92 7.06
CA GLY A 48 5.69 -3.97 6.15
C GLY A 48 4.92 -2.67 6.01
N ILE A 49 4.34 -2.45 4.84
CA ILE A 49 3.47 -1.31 4.51
C ILE A 49 2.26 -1.81 3.75
N GLY A 50 1.12 -1.13 3.89
CA GLY A 50 -0.08 -1.50 3.15
C GLY A 50 -1.17 -0.45 3.22
N VAL A 51 -2.10 -0.53 2.28
CA VAL A 51 -3.29 0.31 2.18
C VAL A 51 -4.51 -0.58 1.96
N ALA A 52 -5.64 -0.17 2.51
CA ALA A 52 -6.94 -0.77 2.28
C ALA A 52 -7.98 0.33 2.10
N ASP A 53 -8.91 0.12 1.19
CA ASP A 53 -10.03 1.02 0.90
C ASP A 53 -11.33 0.44 1.45
N GLY A 54 -12.12 1.22 2.16
CA GLY A 54 -13.35 0.75 2.77
C GLY A 54 -14.54 0.80 1.82
N VAL A 55 -15.34 -0.27 1.77
CA VAL A 55 -16.51 -0.33 0.88
C VAL A 55 -17.65 0.56 1.39
N GLY A 56 -17.80 1.74 0.81
CA GLY A 56 -18.84 2.71 1.17
C GLY A 56 -20.30 2.21 1.10
N GLY A 57 -20.54 1.09 0.42
CA GLY A 57 -21.85 0.44 0.38
C GLY A 57 -22.45 0.13 1.75
N TYR A 58 -21.61 -0.13 2.77
CA TYR A 58 -22.02 -0.42 4.14
C TYR A 58 -22.64 0.79 4.87
N ALA A 59 -22.27 2.03 4.50
CA ALA A 59 -22.84 3.24 5.10
C ALA A 59 -24.36 3.33 4.90
N ARG A 60 -24.88 2.76 3.81
CA ARG A 60 -26.33 2.74 3.49
C ARG A 60 -27.15 1.91 4.47
N ILE A 61 -26.54 0.98 5.20
CA ILE A 61 -27.17 0.16 6.24
C ILE A 61 -26.77 0.60 7.66
N GLY A 62 -26.22 1.80 7.80
CA GLY A 62 -25.84 2.37 9.10
C GLY A 62 -24.55 1.79 9.69
N VAL A 63 -23.74 1.11 8.88
CA VAL A 63 -22.44 0.57 9.27
C VAL A 63 -21.35 1.52 8.78
N ASP A 64 -20.47 1.98 9.68
CA ASP A 64 -19.27 2.73 9.29
C ASP A 64 -18.23 1.76 8.67
N PRO A 65 -17.96 1.85 7.35
CA PRO A 65 -17.03 0.94 6.68
C PRO A 65 -15.61 1.05 7.24
N ALA A 66 -15.22 2.24 7.71
CA ALA A 66 -13.88 2.51 8.20
C ALA A 66 -13.50 1.66 9.42
N VAL A 67 -14.48 1.25 10.24
CA VAL A 67 -14.23 0.41 11.42
C VAL A 67 -13.66 -0.94 11.01
N PHE A 68 -14.18 -1.56 9.95
CA PHE A 68 -13.66 -2.82 9.44
C PHE A 68 -12.26 -2.62 8.84
N THR A 69 -12.10 -1.65 7.94
CA THR A 69 -10.84 -1.36 7.25
C THR A 69 -9.70 -1.03 8.21
N ARG A 70 -9.96 -0.20 9.23
CA ARG A 70 -8.99 0.15 10.29
C ARG A 70 -8.60 -1.08 11.12
N ASN A 71 -9.55 -1.95 11.45
CA ASN A 71 -9.24 -3.18 12.16
C ASN A 71 -8.35 -4.13 11.33
N ILE A 72 -8.61 -4.26 10.02
CA ILE A 72 -7.77 -5.05 9.12
C ILE A 72 -6.33 -4.53 9.15
N MET A 73 -6.11 -3.24 8.93
CA MET A 73 -4.75 -2.66 8.94
C MET A 73 -4.09 -2.74 10.32
N ARG A 74 -4.83 -2.41 11.39
CA ARG A 74 -4.34 -2.47 12.78
C ARG A 74 -3.90 -3.88 13.18
N PHE A 75 -4.72 -4.90 12.95
CA PHE A 75 -4.38 -6.27 13.35
C PHE A 75 -3.33 -6.88 12.42
N THR A 76 -3.32 -6.53 11.14
CA THR A 76 -2.22 -6.90 10.23
C THR A 76 -0.89 -6.32 10.71
N ARG A 77 -0.87 -5.04 11.14
CA ARG A 77 0.30 -4.40 11.75
C ARG A 77 0.73 -5.10 13.04
N GLN A 78 -0.23 -5.50 13.88
CA GLN A 78 0.05 -6.24 15.11
C GLN A 78 0.74 -7.59 14.83
N ALA A 79 0.46 -8.25 13.70
CA ALA A 79 1.20 -9.44 13.30
C ALA A 79 2.70 -9.14 13.12
N LEU A 80 3.01 -8.03 12.45
CA LEU A 80 4.40 -7.59 12.20
C LEU A 80 5.10 -7.14 13.50
N GLU A 81 4.39 -6.50 14.41
CA GLU A 81 4.94 -6.14 15.73
C GLU A 81 5.31 -7.37 16.55
N LYS A 82 4.48 -8.42 16.50
CA LYS A 82 4.74 -9.71 17.14
C LYS A 82 5.94 -10.43 16.55
N ASP A 83 6.27 -10.17 15.28
CA ASP A 83 7.48 -10.67 14.63
C ASP A 83 8.75 -9.96 15.10
N GLN A 84 8.65 -8.85 15.84
CA GLN A 84 9.79 -8.13 16.41
C GLN A 84 10.87 -7.77 15.37
N ASN A 85 10.46 -7.32 14.18
CA ASN A 85 11.34 -6.98 13.05
C ASN A 85 12.20 -8.13 12.49
N ARG A 86 11.87 -9.39 12.79
CA ARG A 86 12.63 -10.53 12.28
C ARG A 86 12.46 -10.73 10.77
N GLY A 87 11.36 -10.21 10.20
CA GLY A 87 11.06 -10.34 8.78
C GLY A 87 10.77 -11.79 8.44
N THR A 88 9.93 -12.48 9.23
CA THR A 88 9.58 -13.89 8.98
C THR A 88 8.17 -14.09 8.46
N ILE A 89 7.36 -13.03 8.47
CA ILE A 89 5.94 -13.09 8.12
C ILE A 89 5.73 -12.57 6.69
N SER A 90 5.17 -13.42 5.82
CA SER A 90 4.75 -13.03 4.47
C SER A 90 3.50 -12.13 4.51
N ALA A 91 3.23 -11.41 3.41
CA ALA A 91 2.05 -10.56 3.33
C ALA A 91 0.74 -11.36 3.52
N LEU A 92 0.69 -12.59 3.01
CA LEU A 92 -0.47 -13.47 3.19
C LEU A 92 -0.66 -13.88 4.66
N GLU A 93 0.40 -14.23 5.37
CA GLU A 93 0.31 -14.59 6.80
C GLU A 93 -0.10 -13.39 7.66
N ALA A 94 0.47 -12.22 7.39
CA ALA A 94 0.12 -10.98 8.08
C ALA A 94 -1.36 -10.64 7.85
N LEU A 95 -1.84 -10.70 6.60
CA LEU A 95 -3.25 -10.40 6.28
C LEU A 95 -4.20 -11.47 6.84
N ASN A 96 -3.84 -12.75 6.81
CA ASN A 96 -4.64 -13.82 7.43
C ASN A 96 -4.82 -13.58 8.93
N TYR A 97 -3.74 -13.21 9.64
CA TYR A 97 -3.81 -12.85 11.05
C TYR A 97 -4.73 -11.63 11.24
N GLY A 98 -4.51 -10.56 10.46
CA GLY A 98 -5.30 -9.34 10.54
C GLY A 98 -6.79 -9.59 10.30
N PHE A 99 -7.12 -10.38 9.29
CA PHE A 99 -8.48 -10.75 8.95
C PHE A 99 -9.14 -11.59 10.05
N ALA A 100 -8.45 -12.60 10.58
CA ALA A 100 -8.97 -13.44 11.66
C ALA A 100 -9.28 -12.63 12.93
N GLU A 101 -8.41 -11.69 13.33
CA GLU A 101 -8.67 -10.82 14.47
C GLU A 101 -9.79 -9.81 14.21
N THR A 102 -9.91 -9.26 13.00
CA THR A 102 -11.04 -8.40 12.61
C THR A 102 -12.37 -9.16 12.67
N GLN A 103 -12.41 -10.40 12.16
CA GLN A 103 -13.62 -11.23 12.22
C GLN A 103 -14.08 -11.49 13.67
N LYS A 104 -13.14 -11.67 14.62
CA LYS A 104 -13.48 -11.81 16.05
C LYS A 104 -14.17 -10.59 16.64
N ARG A 105 -13.99 -9.40 16.06
CA ARG A 105 -14.70 -8.17 16.50
C ARG A 105 -16.16 -8.13 16.06
N GLY A 106 -16.56 -8.96 15.09
CA GLY A 106 -17.94 -9.08 14.63
C GLY A 106 -18.52 -7.80 14.01
N LYS A 107 -17.67 -6.85 13.62
CA LYS A 107 -18.09 -5.62 12.94
C LYS A 107 -18.19 -5.89 11.43
N PRO A 108 -19.34 -5.66 10.78
CA PRO A 108 -19.46 -5.82 9.34
C PRO A 108 -18.68 -4.73 8.61
N GLY A 109 -18.31 -5.01 7.37
CA GLY A 109 -17.59 -4.11 6.48
C GLY A 109 -16.89 -4.90 5.39
N GLY A 110 -16.13 -4.22 4.55
CA GLY A 110 -15.31 -4.86 3.54
C GLY A 110 -14.27 -3.91 2.98
N CYS A 111 -13.19 -4.48 2.43
CA CYS A 111 -12.11 -3.69 1.86
C CYS A 111 -11.23 -4.48 0.87
N PRO A 112 -10.89 -3.90 -0.29
CA PRO A 112 -9.65 -4.17 -1.00
C PRO A 112 -8.42 -3.95 -0.10
N VAL A 113 -7.32 -4.65 -0.37
CA VAL A 113 -6.07 -4.56 0.38
C VAL A 113 -4.86 -4.73 -0.55
N SER A 114 -3.90 -3.81 -0.46
CA SER A 114 -2.55 -3.99 -1.00
C SER A 114 -1.54 -3.98 0.14
N LEU A 115 -0.66 -4.98 0.20
CA LEU A 115 0.26 -5.20 1.31
C LEU A 115 1.63 -5.67 0.82
N VAL A 116 2.68 -5.10 1.40
CA VAL A 116 4.06 -5.54 1.20
C VAL A 116 4.69 -5.82 2.56
N THR A 117 5.26 -7.01 2.74
CA THR A 117 6.11 -7.33 3.89
C THR A 117 7.51 -7.71 3.45
N LEU A 118 8.50 -7.49 4.32
CA LEU A 118 9.87 -7.90 4.08
C LEU A 118 10.15 -9.25 4.75
N VAL A 119 10.62 -10.20 3.95
CA VAL A 119 11.01 -11.54 4.38
C VAL A 119 12.52 -11.72 4.26
N ASP A 120 13.15 -12.26 5.30
CA ASP A 120 14.59 -12.51 5.41
C ASP A 120 15.48 -11.28 5.13
N GLY A 121 14.91 -10.08 5.27
CA GLY A 121 15.55 -8.79 4.94
C GLY A 121 16.03 -8.66 3.50
N ARG A 122 15.56 -9.53 2.59
CA ARG A 122 16.01 -9.65 1.19
C ARG A 122 14.90 -9.73 0.17
N PHE A 123 13.71 -10.12 0.61
CA PHE A 123 12.57 -10.31 -0.26
C PHE A 123 11.42 -9.43 0.16
N ALA A 124 10.72 -8.82 -0.80
CA ALA A 124 9.41 -8.24 -0.58
C ALA A 124 8.33 -9.25 -0.97
N SER A 125 7.56 -9.71 0.01
CA SER A 125 6.32 -10.45 -0.22
C SER A 125 5.21 -9.44 -0.50
N VAL A 126 4.69 -9.43 -1.72
CA VAL A 126 3.61 -8.53 -2.13
C VAL A 126 2.32 -9.35 -2.23
N LEU A 127 1.23 -8.80 -1.71
CA LEU A 127 -0.12 -9.32 -1.86
C LEU A 127 -1.05 -8.19 -2.31
N ASN A 128 -1.85 -8.43 -3.35
CA ASN A 128 -2.89 -7.52 -3.82
C ASN A 128 -4.24 -8.25 -3.89
N LEU A 129 -5.22 -7.80 -3.12
CA LEU A 129 -6.60 -8.27 -3.16
C LEU A 129 -7.49 -7.06 -3.46
N GLY A 130 -7.92 -6.90 -4.71
CA GLY A 130 -8.73 -5.76 -5.14
C GLY A 130 -7.97 -4.71 -5.96
N ASP A 131 -8.43 -3.46 -5.92
CA ASP A 131 -7.98 -2.34 -6.76
C ASP A 131 -7.21 -1.24 -6.01
N CYS A 132 -6.90 -1.45 -4.73
CA CYS A 132 -5.66 -0.90 -4.18
C CYS A 132 -4.46 -1.43 -4.99
N GLY A 133 -3.30 -0.78 -4.86
CA GLY A 133 -2.13 -1.19 -5.63
C GLY A 133 -0.79 -0.92 -4.97
N THR A 134 0.20 -1.71 -5.38
CA THR A 134 1.60 -1.56 -5.00
C THR A 134 2.44 -1.29 -6.24
N ILE A 135 3.31 -0.27 -6.18
CA ILE A 135 4.29 0.09 -7.20
C ILE A 135 5.69 0.11 -6.57
N CYS A 136 6.67 -0.50 -7.23
CA CYS A 136 8.07 -0.46 -6.84
C CYS A 136 8.90 0.23 -7.93
N LEU A 137 9.67 1.25 -7.53
CA LEU A 137 10.66 1.94 -8.34
C LEU A 137 12.06 1.49 -7.93
N ARG A 138 12.89 1.09 -8.90
CA ARG A 138 14.31 0.77 -8.71
C ARG A 138 15.16 1.60 -9.65
N SER A 139 16.12 2.34 -9.11
CA SER A 139 17.04 3.18 -9.89
C SER A 139 16.31 4.05 -10.93
N SER A 140 15.26 4.75 -10.48
CA SER A 140 14.41 5.63 -11.30
C SER A 140 13.66 4.93 -12.45
N LYS A 141 13.43 3.63 -12.36
CA LYS A 141 12.63 2.87 -13.32
C LYS A 141 11.57 2.05 -12.62
N LEU A 142 10.42 1.89 -13.27
CA LEU A 142 9.39 0.95 -12.83
C LEU A 142 10.00 -0.46 -12.77
N PHE A 143 10.03 -1.03 -11.58
CA PHE A 143 10.51 -2.39 -11.34
C PHE A 143 9.35 -3.38 -11.24
N PHE A 144 8.28 -2.97 -10.56
CA PHE A 144 7.09 -3.79 -10.37
C PHE A 144 5.85 -2.91 -10.16
N ALA A 145 4.69 -3.36 -10.64
CA ALA A 145 3.39 -2.81 -10.28
C ALA A 145 2.38 -3.96 -10.22
N THR A 146 1.45 -3.91 -9.27
CA THR A 146 0.31 -4.82 -9.22
C THR A 146 -0.70 -4.49 -10.29
N GLU A 147 -1.44 -5.49 -10.76
CA GLU A 147 -2.65 -5.29 -11.55
C GLU A 147 -3.86 -5.19 -10.62
N ALA A 148 -4.84 -4.36 -10.97
CA ALA A 148 -6.08 -4.24 -10.22
C ALA A 148 -6.90 -5.53 -10.38
N GLN A 149 -7.35 -6.09 -9.25
CA GLN A 149 -8.12 -7.33 -9.22
C GLN A 149 -9.60 -7.02 -9.05
N GLN A 150 -10.40 -7.26 -10.09
CA GLN A 150 -11.84 -6.96 -10.07
C GLN A 150 -12.67 -8.12 -10.63
N HIS A 151 -13.86 -8.37 -10.06
CA HIS A 151 -14.84 -9.35 -10.59
C HIS A 151 -15.46 -8.87 -11.91
N ARG A 152 -15.63 -7.54 -12.01
CA ARG A 152 -16.04 -6.79 -13.20
C ARG A 152 -15.61 -5.34 -12.99
N PHE A 153 -15.69 -4.50 -14.03
CA PHE A 153 -15.31 -3.09 -13.94
C PHE A 153 -15.90 -2.41 -12.69
N ASN A 154 -15.03 -1.79 -11.88
CA ASN A 154 -15.39 -1.07 -10.66
C ASN A 154 -16.11 -1.94 -9.60
N CYS A 155 -15.74 -3.21 -9.51
CA CYS A 155 -16.25 -4.18 -8.54
C CYS A 155 -15.06 -5.04 -8.07
N PRO A 156 -14.23 -4.53 -7.16
CA PRO A 156 -13.00 -5.18 -6.74
C PRO A 156 -13.23 -6.48 -5.98
N TYR A 157 -12.18 -7.30 -5.97
CA TYR A 157 -12.04 -8.33 -4.95
C TYR A 157 -11.84 -7.67 -3.59
N GLN A 158 -12.47 -8.20 -2.55
CA GLN A 158 -12.46 -7.55 -1.25
C GLN A 158 -12.74 -8.52 -0.11
N LEU A 159 -12.12 -8.28 1.05
CA LEU A 159 -12.56 -8.92 2.28
C LEU A 159 -13.96 -8.42 2.67
N PRO A 160 -14.78 -9.21 3.39
CA PRO A 160 -14.61 -10.63 3.69
C PRO A 160 -15.10 -11.56 2.56
N GLU A 161 -15.64 -11.03 1.46
CA GLU A 161 -16.27 -11.82 0.40
C GLU A 161 -15.27 -12.71 -0.33
N ASP A 162 -14.08 -12.16 -0.60
CA ASP A 162 -12.93 -12.89 -1.12
C ASP A 162 -11.92 -13.12 0.01
N PRO A 163 -11.44 -14.37 0.22
CA PRO A 163 -10.47 -14.65 1.29
C PRO A 163 -9.10 -14.04 0.96
N PRO A 164 -8.23 -13.79 1.96
CA PRO A 164 -6.86 -13.30 1.71
C PRO A 164 -6.07 -14.13 0.69
N SER A 165 -6.32 -15.44 0.63
CA SER A 165 -5.67 -16.36 -0.31
C SER A 165 -6.07 -16.16 -1.78
N ALA A 166 -7.16 -15.43 -2.05
CA ALA A 166 -7.60 -15.07 -3.40
C ALA A 166 -6.79 -13.89 -3.98
N GLY A 167 -6.07 -13.14 -3.14
CA GLY A 167 -5.22 -12.05 -3.60
C GLY A 167 -4.01 -12.57 -4.40
N ASP A 168 -3.65 -11.82 -5.43
CA ASP A 168 -2.45 -12.07 -6.22
C ASP A 168 -1.21 -11.86 -5.37
N ARG A 169 -0.22 -12.73 -5.56
CA ARG A 169 1.01 -12.74 -4.74
C ARG A 169 2.24 -12.78 -5.61
N THR A 170 3.23 -11.98 -5.26
CA THR A 170 4.56 -12.06 -5.84
C THR A 170 5.63 -11.94 -4.77
N THR A 171 6.84 -12.41 -5.08
CA THR A 171 8.02 -12.21 -4.24
C THR A 171 9.09 -11.55 -5.08
N LEU A 172 9.57 -10.39 -4.62
CA LEU A 172 10.61 -9.62 -5.29
C LEU A 172 11.90 -9.71 -4.51
N GLU A 173 13.03 -9.99 -5.16
CA GLU A 173 14.33 -9.74 -4.55
C GLU A 173 14.58 -8.22 -4.52
N VAL A 174 14.75 -7.67 -3.32
CA VAL A 174 14.85 -6.22 -3.11
C VAL A 174 16.29 -5.73 -3.04
N SER A 175 16.49 -4.43 -3.22
CA SER A 175 17.78 -3.77 -3.12
C SER A 175 17.66 -2.47 -2.31
N GLU A 176 18.75 -2.07 -1.66
CA GLU A 176 18.81 -0.79 -0.95
C GLU A 176 18.44 0.36 -1.90
N GLY A 177 17.62 1.29 -1.43
CA GLY A 177 17.14 2.42 -2.22
C GLY A 177 15.90 2.14 -3.06
N ASP A 178 15.43 0.90 -3.18
CA ASP A 178 14.12 0.62 -3.79
C ASP A 178 13.03 1.41 -3.07
N VAL A 179 12.14 2.02 -3.84
CA VAL A 179 11.01 2.82 -3.35
C VAL A 179 9.72 2.07 -3.64
N PHE A 180 8.97 1.77 -2.59
CA PHE A 180 7.63 1.20 -2.66
C PHE A 180 6.58 2.28 -2.43
N LEU A 181 5.49 2.16 -3.16
CA LEU A 181 4.24 2.89 -3.00
C LEU A 181 3.13 1.86 -2.79
N CYS A 182 2.35 2.00 -1.72
CA CYS A 182 1.04 1.37 -1.60
C CYS A 182 -0.01 2.48 -1.63
N ALA A 183 -1.07 2.31 -2.43
CA ALA A 183 -2.10 3.35 -2.59
C ALA A 183 -3.50 2.75 -2.75
N SER A 184 -4.52 3.51 -2.34
CA SER A 184 -5.91 3.23 -2.68
C SER A 184 -6.22 3.61 -4.12
N ASP A 185 -7.35 3.13 -4.62
CA ASP A 185 -7.86 3.46 -5.95
C ASP A 185 -8.05 4.97 -6.14
N GLY A 186 -8.34 5.73 -5.08
CA GLY A 186 -8.41 7.20 -5.11
C GLY A 186 -7.18 7.88 -5.73
N LEU A 187 -5.98 7.30 -5.59
CA LEU A 187 -4.79 7.73 -6.35
C LEU A 187 -4.82 7.19 -7.78
N LEU A 188 -4.97 5.87 -7.92
CA LEU A 188 -4.77 5.13 -9.18
C LEU A 188 -5.81 5.49 -10.25
N ASP A 189 -7.00 5.88 -9.82
CA ASP A 189 -8.10 6.33 -10.68
C ASP A 189 -7.90 7.74 -11.21
N ASN A 190 -7.06 8.56 -10.54
CA ASN A 190 -6.96 10.00 -10.77
C ASN A 190 -5.56 10.48 -11.17
N VAL A 191 -4.53 9.65 -11.11
CA VAL A 191 -3.15 10.02 -11.48
C VAL A 191 -2.55 8.96 -12.39
N GLU A 192 -2.00 9.39 -13.53
CA GLU A 192 -1.38 8.48 -14.50
C GLU A 192 -0.13 7.82 -13.91
N MET A 193 0.11 6.56 -14.29
CA MET A 193 1.31 5.82 -13.86
C MET A 193 2.61 6.59 -14.14
N SER A 194 2.71 7.27 -15.29
CA SER A 194 3.88 8.09 -15.61
C SER A 194 4.08 9.26 -14.65
N ASP A 195 3.00 9.86 -14.16
CA ASP A 195 3.05 10.96 -13.20
C ASP A 195 3.43 10.43 -11.82
N ILE A 196 2.86 9.29 -11.40
CA ILE A 196 3.24 8.60 -10.17
C ILE A 196 4.74 8.31 -10.16
N LEU A 197 5.28 7.68 -11.21
CA LEU A 197 6.71 7.34 -11.31
C LEU A 197 7.59 8.59 -11.21
N ARG A 198 7.23 9.67 -11.91
CA ARG A 198 7.93 10.96 -11.83
C ARG A 198 7.92 11.53 -10.41
N ARG A 199 6.83 11.36 -9.64
CA ARG A 199 6.81 11.79 -8.22
C ARG A 199 7.73 10.93 -7.36
N LEU A 200 7.70 9.61 -7.53
CA LEU A 200 8.53 8.67 -6.78
C LEU A 200 10.03 8.86 -7.02
N GLU A 201 10.44 9.33 -8.21
CA GLU A 201 11.83 9.72 -8.49
C GLU A 201 12.35 10.83 -7.54
N ASN A 202 11.48 11.64 -6.94
CA ASN A 202 11.88 12.72 -6.03
C ASN A 202 12.08 12.26 -4.58
N VAL A 203 11.86 10.98 -4.24
CA VAL A 203 11.98 10.49 -2.86
C VAL A 203 13.35 10.75 -2.26
N GLU A 204 14.43 10.59 -3.02
CA GLU A 204 15.80 10.86 -2.55
C GLU A 204 16.00 12.35 -2.21
N ARG A 205 15.38 13.25 -2.99
CA ARG A 205 15.51 14.70 -2.81
C ARG A 205 14.58 15.27 -1.75
N GLU A 206 13.35 14.80 -1.69
CA GLU A 206 12.24 15.41 -0.95
C GLU A 206 11.79 14.61 0.27
N GLY A 207 12.14 13.32 0.32
CA GLY A 207 11.69 12.38 1.34
C GLY A 207 10.30 11.81 1.04
N CYS A 208 10.04 10.63 1.61
CA CYS A 208 8.81 9.88 1.35
C CYS A 208 7.53 10.63 1.77
N GLN A 209 7.58 11.40 2.87
CA GLN A 209 6.41 12.14 3.37
C GLN A 209 5.92 13.19 2.38
N ARG A 210 6.82 14.03 1.87
CA ARG A 210 6.47 15.09 0.90
C ARG A 210 5.99 14.52 -0.43
N VAL A 211 6.54 13.38 -0.85
CA VAL A 211 6.08 12.68 -2.05
C VAL A 211 4.68 12.11 -1.85
N ALA A 212 4.38 11.50 -0.68
CA ALA A 212 3.04 11.03 -0.36
C ALA A 212 2.01 12.17 -0.37
N GLU A 213 2.33 13.30 0.26
CA GLU A 213 1.49 14.52 0.24
C GLU A 213 1.22 15.01 -1.18
N THR A 214 2.28 15.13 -2.00
CA THR A 214 2.17 15.61 -3.38
C THR A 214 1.27 14.70 -4.23
N LEU A 215 1.40 13.38 -4.07
CA LEU A 215 0.57 12.41 -4.79
C LEU A 215 -0.91 12.52 -4.39
N VAL A 216 -1.18 12.64 -3.09
CA VAL A 216 -2.55 12.79 -2.59
C VAL A 216 -3.17 14.11 -3.03
N GLU A 217 -2.44 15.22 -2.94
CA GLU A 217 -2.92 16.54 -3.41
C GLU A 217 -3.24 16.53 -4.91
N GLU A 218 -2.39 15.89 -5.73
CA GLU A 218 -2.61 15.73 -7.17
C GLU A 218 -3.86 14.88 -7.45
N ALA A 219 -4.01 13.76 -6.75
CA ALA A 219 -5.18 12.89 -6.86
C ALA A 219 -6.48 13.59 -6.45
N CYS A 220 -6.50 14.27 -5.30
CA CYS A 220 -7.68 15.01 -4.83
C CYS A 220 -8.10 16.13 -5.79
N LYS A 221 -7.11 16.86 -6.34
CA LYS A 221 -7.36 17.90 -7.33
C LYS A 221 -7.96 17.33 -8.61
N ASN A 222 -7.37 16.26 -9.13
CA ASN A 222 -7.83 15.60 -10.36
C ASN A 222 -9.20 14.93 -10.17
N GLY A 223 -9.43 14.30 -9.01
CA GLY A 223 -10.68 13.64 -8.64
C GLY A 223 -11.86 14.61 -8.55
N ALA A 224 -11.63 15.85 -8.12
CA ALA A 224 -12.64 16.90 -8.05
C ALA A 224 -12.93 17.62 -9.39
N ASP A 225 -12.12 17.39 -10.43
CA ASP A 225 -12.29 18.05 -11.73
C ASP A 225 -13.18 17.21 -12.66
N GLU A 226 -14.43 17.65 -12.84
CA GLU A 226 -15.43 17.03 -13.72
C GLU A 226 -15.02 16.98 -15.21
N LYS A 227 -13.97 17.72 -15.61
CA LYS A 227 -13.46 17.77 -16.99
C LYS A 227 -12.14 17.02 -17.17
N PHE A 228 -11.51 16.58 -16.09
CA PHE A 228 -10.25 15.86 -16.16
C PHE A 228 -10.44 14.48 -16.81
N ASP A 229 -9.61 14.14 -17.78
CA ASP A 229 -9.65 12.83 -18.43
C ASP A 229 -8.85 11.81 -17.62
N SER A 230 -9.44 11.38 -16.50
CA SER A 230 -8.79 10.51 -15.52
C SER A 230 -8.48 9.10 -16.05
N PRO A 231 -7.49 8.40 -15.47
CA PRO A 231 -7.28 6.97 -15.70
C PRO A 231 -8.58 6.16 -15.60
N PHE A 232 -9.41 6.41 -14.57
CA PHE A 232 -10.71 5.78 -14.42
C PHE A 232 -11.65 6.06 -15.58
N ALA A 233 -11.79 7.33 -15.99
CA ALA A 233 -12.64 7.72 -17.12
C ALA A 233 -12.22 7.04 -18.43
N LYS A 234 -10.90 6.91 -18.67
CA LYS A 234 -10.36 6.19 -19.82
C LYS A 234 -10.71 4.71 -19.76
N ASN A 235 -10.53 4.05 -18.61
CA ASN A 235 -10.85 2.64 -18.43
C ASN A 235 -12.36 2.38 -18.56
N ALA A 236 -13.19 3.22 -17.95
CA ALA A 236 -14.65 3.16 -18.07
C ALA A 236 -15.10 3.18 -19.54
N ARG A 237 -14.58 4.12 -20.33
CA ARG A 237 -14.90 4.22 -21.77
C ARG A 237 -14.38 3.02 -22.57
N ALA A 238 -13.21 2.50 -22.25
CA ALA A 238 -12.68 1.28 -22.87
C ALA A 238 -13.57 0.05 -22.61
N MET A 239 -14.23 0.02 -21.45
CA MET A 239 -15.23 -1.01 -21.07
C MET A 239 -16.65 -0.70 -21.58
N GLY A 240 -16.85 0.38 -22.33
CA GLY A 240 -18.15 0.75 -22.93
C GLY A 240 -19.06 1.59 -22.04
N TYR A 241 -18.60 2.03 -20.87
CA TYR A 241 -19.34 2.95 -20.01
C TYR A 241 -19.14 4.40 -20.46
N ARG A 242 -20.17 5.23 -20.27
CA ARG A 242 -20.06 6.69 -20.43
C ARG A 242 -19.61 7.29 -19.11
N TYR A 243 -18.39 7.80 -19.07
CA TYR A 243 -17.83 8.49 -17.91
C TYR A 243 -16.85 9.59 -18.37
N THR A 244 -16.83 10.70 -17.65
CA THR A 244 -15.93 11.84 -17.86
C THR A 244 -15.61 12.49 -16.51
N GLY A 245 -14.42 13.07 -16.36
CA GLY A 245 -13.99 13.73 -15.12
C GLY A 245 -13.10 12.84 -14.26
N GLY A 246 -12.64 13.40 -13.15
CA GLY A 246 -12.07 12.65 -12.04
C GLY A 246 -13.08 11.72 -11.36
N LYS A 247 -12.58 10.81 -10.53
CA LYS A 247 -13.38 10.02 -9.57
C LYS A 247 -13.03 10.51 -8.17
N GLN A 248 -13.83 11.42 -7.62
CA GLN A 248 -13.60 11.94 -6.28
C GLN A 248 -13.76 10.81 -5.25
N ASP A 249 -12.72 10.53 -4.48
CA ASP A 249 -12.71 9.43 -3.52
C ASP A 249 -11.88 9.74 -2.26
N ASP A 250 -11.89 8.81 -1.30
CA ASP A 250 -10.85 8.75 -0.28
C ASP A 250 -9.50 8.46 -0.96
N VAL A 251 -8.44 9.17 -0.58
CA VAL A 251 -7.11 8.99 -1.15
C VAL A 251 -6.11 8.71 -0.05
N THR A 252 -5.49 7.53 -0.09
CA THR A 252 -4.47 7.11 0.87
C THR A 252 -3.24 6.62 0.15
N VAL A 253 -2.09 7.13 0.59
CA VAL A 253 -0.79 6.83 0.01
C VAL A 253 0.22 6.56 1.12
N VAL A 254 0.93 5.44 1.00
CA VAL A 254 2.14 5.12 1.77
C VAL A 254 3.31 5.00 0.82
N VAL A 255 4.35 5.80 1.04
CA VAL A 255 5.63 5.73 0.32
C VAL A 255 6.70 5.27 1.30
N ALA A 256 7.50 4.28 0.92
CA ALA A 256 8.63 3.84 1.73
C ALA A 256 9.84 3.48 0.88
N GLN A 257 11.03 3.87 1.34
CA GLN A 257 12.30 3.49 0.73
C GLN A 257 13.04 2.49 1.62
N LEU A 258 13.61 1.47 0.98
CA LEU A 258 14.42 0.48 1.66
C LEU A 258 15.77 1.04 2.05
N THR A 259 16.15 0.81 3.31
CA THR A 259 17.46 1.16 3.86
C THR A 259 18.05 -0.05 4.56
N ARG A 260 19.36 0.01 4.82
CA ARG A 260 20.04 -0.95 5.71
C ARG A 260 19.51 -0.85 7.14
N LEU A 261 19.58 -1.95 7.89
CA LEU A 261 19.14 -2.02 9.30
C LEU A 261 19.94 -1.11 10.25
N ASP A 262 21.15 -0.69 9.88
CA ASP A 262 21.98 0.24 10.67
C ASP A 262 21.57 1.71 10.48
N ILE A 263 20.65 2.00 9.55
CA ILE A 263 20.08 3.32 9.34
C ILE A 263 18.80 3.43 10.16
N GLU A 264 18.81 4.31 11.17
CA GLU A 264 17.67 4.54 12.05
C GLU A 264 16.41 4.94 11.25
N PRO A 265 15.28 4.24 11.46
CA PRO A 265 14.04 4.54 10.75
C PRO A 265 13.47 5.90 11.15
N ASN A 266 12.91 6.67 10.20
CA ASN A 266 12.27 7.95 10.53
C ASN A 266 10.92 7.74 11.25
N VAL A 267 10.49 8.72 12.05
CA VAL A 267 9.15 8.71 12.63
C VAL A 267 8.09 8.83 11.52
N CYS A 268 7.07 7.97 11.57
CA CYS A 268 5.92 7.96 10.67
C CYS A 268 4.74 7.31 11.42
N PRO A 269 3.50 7.83 11.30
CA PRO A 269 2.35 7.21 11.93
C PRO A 269 2.20 5.74 11.51
N GLY A 270 1.97 4.86 12.49
CA GLY A 270 1.87 3.42 12.23
C GLY A 270 0.58 3.01 11.53
N ASP A 271 -0.49 3.79 11.67
CA ASP A 271 -1.78 3.56 11.02
C ASP A 271 -2.58 4.88 10.88
N ILE A 272 -3.70 4.79 10.17
CA ILE A 272 -4.54 5.96 9.88
C ILE A 272 -5.16 6.58 11.14
N ALA A 273 -5.39 5.79 12.19
CA ALA A 273 -5.98 6.30 13.43
C ALA A 273 -4.98 7.19 14.18
N GLU A 274 -3.70 6.81 14.20
CA GLU A 274 -2.62 7.68 14.69
C GLU A 274 -2.50 8.96 13.84
N PHE A 275 -2.53 8.84 12.52
CA PHE A 275 -2.39 9.97 11.60
C PHE A 275 -3.53 10.99 11.72
N LEU A 276 -4.78 10.54 11.66
CA LEU A 276 -5.97 11.40 11.75
C LEU A 276 -6.40 11.69 13.20
N LYS A 277 -5.69 11.16 14.20
CA LYS A 277 -6.03 11.26 15.63
C LYS A 277 -7.44 10.78 15.94
N LEU A 278 -7.81 9.65 15.35
CA LEU A 278 -9.12 9.02 15.51
C LEU A 278 -9.11 8.04 16.69
N PRO A 279 -10.27 7.80 17.33
CA PRO A 279 -10.39 6.69 18.27
C PRO A 279 -10.11 5.37 17.56
N THR A 280 -9.51 4.43 18.29
CA THR A 280 -9.14 3.12 17.74
C THR A 280 -10.34 2.19 17.52
N GLU A 281 -11.45 2.48 18.22
CA GLU A 281 -12.79 1.87 18.12
C GLU A 281 -13.85 2.91 18.53
#